data_AF-A0A1E3ZYA6-F1
#
_entry.id   AF-A0A1E3ZYA6-F1
#
_cell.length_a   1.000
_cell.length_b   1.000
_cell.length_c   1.000
_cell.angle_alpha   90.00
_cell.angle_beta   90.00
_cell.angle_gamma   90.00
#
_symmetry.space_group_name_H-M   'P 1'
#
loop_
_entity.id
_entity.type
_entity.pdbx_description
1 polymer ?
#
loop_
_entity_poly.entity_id
_entity_poly.type
_entity_poly.pdbx_seq_one_letter_code
_entity_poly.pdbx_strand_id
1 'polypeptide(L)'
;MIYPLKSPDFDDTAIAFSHHSDARLKKAYWLFCIMNNAWLVRTGIFLTKLAFKLRLPVKPLIRHTVFQHFCGGETIAQCRETIQKLGKKGVGTILDYSVEGKESESAFDHTLQRLLDTVETAAGDKNIPFAVFKVTGLAGTVLLEKFQRQEALLPAEKEQLARARRRIHLLCQKAYESGVRIFFDAEESWIQGAIDRLCYEMMALFNKEKAIVYNTFQFYRRDMSDRYKEAFTKAGESGYFLGAKLVRGAYLEKERLQAEEHQYPDPIHASKEATDSAYNEAVRFSLAKISRVAICLGTHNEES
;
A
#
# COMPACT_ATOMS: atom_id res chain seq x y z
N MET A 1 22.85 -32.88 1.59
CA MET A 1 22.32 -32.95 0.20
C MET A 1 21.13 -32.03 0.12
N ILE A 2 21.29 -30.87 -0.51
CA ILE A 2 20.19 -29.94 -0.79
C ILE A 2 19.64 -30.40 -2.14
N TYR A 3 18.44 -30.99 -2.16
CA TYR A 3 17.74 -31.20 -3.43
C TYR A 3 17.57 -29.82 -4.09
N PRO A 4 17.92 -29.63 -5.37
CA PRO A 4 17.56 -28.41 -6.05
C PRO A 4 16.04 -28.40 -6.08
N LEU A 5 15.41 -27.54 -5.27
CA LEU A 5 14.03 -27.18 -5.45
C LEU A 5 13.95 -26.65 -6.88
N LYS A 6 13.30 -27.43 -7.77
CA LYS A 6 12.99 -26.95 -9.11
C LYS A 6 12.21 -25.67 -8.92
N SER A 7 12.77 -24.54 -9.35
CA SER A 7 12.06 -23.26 -9.27
C SER A 7 10.69 -23.44 -9.92
N PRO A 8 9.60 -22.92 -9.32
CA PRO A 8 8.31 -22.96 -9.97
C PRO A 8 8.43 -22.32 -11.36
N ASP A 9 7.85 -22.98 -12.36
CA ASP A 9 7.76 -22.46 -13.72
C ASP A 9 6.62 -21.42 -13.72
N PHE A 10 6.98 -20.14 -13.79
CA PHE A 10 6.00 -19.04 -13.77
C PHE A 10 5.33 -18.84 -15.13
N ASP A 11 5.87 -19.42 -16.22
CA ASP A 11 5.26 -19.41 -17.55
C ASP A 11 4.14 -20.46 -17.67
N ASP A 12 4.18 -21.51 -16.84
CA ASP A 12 3.08 -22.49 -16.74
C ASP A 12 1.89 -21.93 -15.95
N THR A 13 1.15 -21.06 -16.64
CA THR A 13 -0.09 -20.48 -16.12
C THR A 13 -1.17 -21.53 -15.83
N ALA A 14 -1.10 -22.74 -16.39
CA ALA A 14 -2.07 -23.80 -16.10
C ALA A 14 -1.98 -24.25 -14.63
N ILE A 15 -0.77 -24.31 -14.07
CA ILE A 15 -0.57 -24.58 -12.64
C ILE A 15 -1.17 -23.44 -11.81
N ALA A 16 -0.85 -22.19 -12.16
CA ALA A 16 -1.32 -21.00 -11.44
C ALA A 16 -2.85 -20.91 -11.41
N PHE A 17 -3.52 -21.20 -12.53
CA PHE A 17 -4.97 -21.08 -12.68
C PHE A 17 -5.74 -22.40 -12.50
N SER A 18 -5.07 -23.52 -12.19
CA SER A 18 -5.68 -24.85 -12.02
C SER A 18 -6.88 -24.92 -11.06
N HIS A 19 -6.97 -23.95 -10.14
CA HIS A 19 -8.03 -23.85 -9.14
C HIS A 19 -9.23 -22.97 -9.58
N HIS A 20 -9.22 -22.49 -10.83
CA HIS A 20 -10.30 -21.73 -11.46
C HIS A 20 -10.97 -22.55 -12.56
N SER A 21 -12.28 -22.38 -12.72
CA SER A 21 -13.01 -22.94 -13.86
C SER A 21 -12.86 -22.06 -15.10
N ASP A 22 -13.01 -22.65 -16.29
CA ASP A 22 -13.00 -21.93 -17.57
C ASP A 22 -13.99 -20.76 -17.61
N ALA A 23 -15.18 -20.95 -17.03
CA ALA A 23 -16.18 -19.88 -16.94
C ALA A 23 -15.66 -18.69 -16.12
N ARG A 24 -14.93 -18.96 -15.04
CA ARG A 24 -14.33 -17.92 -14.20
C ARG A 24 -13.17 -17.22 -14.90
N LEU A 25 -12.33 -17.97 -15.64
CA LEU A 25 -11.25 -17.40 -16.43
C LEU A 25 -11.77 -16.53 -17.58
N LYS A 26 -12.79 -17.00 -18.32
CA LYS A 26 -13.46 -16.20 -19.38
C LYS A 26 -14.09 -14.94 -18.81
N LYS A 27 -14.74 -15.01 -17.64
CA LYS A 27 -15.30 -13.83 -16.96
C LYS A 27 -14.21 -12.82 -16.61
N ALA A 28 -13.08 -13.28 -16.06
CA ALA A 28 -11.94 -12.42 -15.75
C ALA A 28 -11.35 -11.78 -17.02
N TYR A 29 -11.15 -12.56 -18.08
CA TYR A 29 -10.67 -12.08 -19.37
C TYR A 29 -11.54 -10.94 -19.92
N TRP A 30 -12.86 -11.14 -20.00
CA TRP A 30 -13.77 -10.09 -20.48
C TRP A 30 -13.76 -8.84 -19.61
N LEU A 31 -13.66 -9.01 -18.29
CA LEU A 31 -13.52 -7.88 -17.36
C LEU A 31 -12.26 -7.07 -17.68
N PHE A 32 -11.11 -7.72 -17.85
CA PHE A 32 -9.86 -7.06 -18.22
C PHE A 32 -9.93 -6.40 -19.60
N CYS A 33 -10.54 -7.04 -20.60
CA CYS A 33 -10.76 -6.42 -21.92
C CYS A 33 -11.58 -5.13 -21.84
N ILE A 34 -12.64 -5.11 -21.03
CA ILE A 34 -13.47 -3.92 -20.81
C ILE A 34 -12.66 -2.83 -20.11
N MET A 35 -11.89 -3.19 -19.08
CA MET A 35 -11.06 -2.25 -18.33
C MET A 35 -9.91 -1.67 -19.15
N ASN A 36 -9.38 -2.42 -20.11
CA ASN A 36 -8.35 -1.95 -21.03
C ASN A 36 -8.89 -1.00 -22.12
N ASN A 37 -10.21 -0.78 -22.17
CA ASN A 37 -10.83 0.17 -23.08
C ASN A 37 -11.26 1.44 -22.34
N ALA A 38 -10.47 2.51 -22.48
CA ALA A 38 -10.68 3.78 -21.79
C ALA A 38 -12.07 4.39 -22.04
N TRP A 39 -12.65 4.21 -23.23
CA TRP A 39 -13.99 4.73 -23.54
C TRP A 39 -15.10 3.97 -22.78
N LEU A 40 -15.00 2.64 -22.71
CA LEU A 40 -15.94 1.82 -21.95
C LEU A 40 -15.86 2.13 -20.45
N VAL A 41 -14.66 2.28 -19.91
CA VAL A 41 -14.45 2.64 -18.49
C VAL A 41 -15.08 4.02 -18.19
N ARG A 42 -14.81 5.04 -19.01
CA ARG A 42 -15.37 6.39 -18.82
C ARG A 42 -16.90 6.39 -18.87
N THR A 43 -17.46 5.69 -19.85
CA THR A 43 -18.92 5.55 -20.00
C THR A 43 -19.53 4.79 -18.82
N GLY A 44 -18.88 3.71 -18.38
CA GLY A 44 -19.31 2.93 -17.21
C GLY A 44 -19.33 3.75 -15.93
N ILE A 45 -18.31 4.59 -15.69
CA ILE A 45 -18.26 5.51 -14.53
C ILE A 45 -19.42 6.52 -14.60
N PHE A 46 -19.65 7.13 -15.76
CA PHE A 46 -20.75 8.08 -15.96
C PHE A 46 -22.11 7.44 -15.68
N LEU A 47 -22.38 6.28 -16.30
CA LEU A 47 -23.65 5.54 -16.12
C LEU A 47 -23.85 5.10 -14.67
N THR A 48 -22.79 4.67 -14.00
CA THR A 48 -22.84 4.28 -12.58
C THR A 48 -23.19 5.46 -11.68
N LYS A 49 -22.57 6.63 -11.90
CA LYS A 49 -22.91 7.88 -11.18
C LYS A 49 -24.37 8.27 -11.43
N LEU A 50 -24.83 8.18 -12.67
CA LEU A 50 -26.22 8.46 -13.02
C LEU A 50 -27.18 7.49 -12.33
N ALA A 51 -26.88 6.18 -12.34
CA ALA A 51 -27.67 5.16 -11.67
C ALA A 51 -27.79 5.40 -10.16
N PHE A 52 -26.71 5.78 -9.48
CA PHE A 52 -26.75 6.15 -8.06
C PHE A 52 -27.58 7.43 -7.83
N LYS A 53 -27.45 8.45 -8.68
CA LYS A 53 -28.25 9.67 -8.61
C LYS A 53 -29.75 9.39 -8.78
N LEU A 54 -30.09 8.47 -9.68
CA LEU A 54 -31.46 8.00 -9.94
C LEU A 54 -31.92 6.91 -8.96
N ARG A 55 -31.09 6.53 -7.97
CA ARG A 55 -31.35 5.47 -6.98
C ARG A 55 -31.72 4.11 -7.59
N LEU A 56 -31.20 3.81 -8.79
CA LEU A 56 -31.39 2.51 -9.42
C LEU A 56 -30.66 1.40 -8.65
N PRO A 57 -31.20 0.17 -8.57
CA PRO A 57 -30.63 -0.93 -7.80
C PRO A 57 -29.45 -1.61 -8.52
N VAL A 58 -28.41 -0.84 -8.86
CA VAL A 58 -27.22 -1.34 -9.59
C VAL A 58 -26.16 -1.95 -8.66
N LYS A 59 -26.28 -1.79 -7.34
CA LYS A 59 -25.33 -2.32 -6.35
C LYS A 59 -25.08 -3.83 -6.49
N PRO A 60 -26.11 -4.69 -6.63
CA PRO A 60 -25.88 -6.12 -6.82
C PRO A 60 -25.11 -6.44 -8.10
N LEU A 61 -25.36 -5.71 -9.19
CA LEU A 61 -24.66 -5.91 -10.46
C LEU A 61 -23.16 -5.57 -10.32
N ILE A 62 -22.84 -4.44 -9.71
CA ILE A 62 -21.45 -4.02 -9.44
C ILE A 62 -20.77 -5.05 -8.51
N ARG A 63 -21.48 -5.51 -7.49
CA ARG A 63 -21.00 -6.52 -6.53
C ARG A 63 -20.63 -7.84 -7.22
N HIS A 64 -21.49 -8.35 -8.08
CA HIS A 64 -21.30 -9.64 -8.75
C HIS A 64 -20.37 -9.58 -9.97
N THR A 65 -19.83 -8.41 -10.31
CA THR A 65 -18.91 -8.22 -11.44
C THR A 65 -17.53 -7.79 -10.97
N VAL A 66 -17.28 -6.49 -10.92
CA VAL A 66 -15.97 -5.88 -10.63
C VAL A 66 -15.55 -6.18 -9.19
N PHE A 67 -16.46 -6.00 -8.22
CA PHE A 67 -16.12 -6.10 -6.80
C PHE A 67 -15.64 -7.50 -6.41
N GLN A 68 -16.33 -8.55 -6.89
CA GLN A 68 -15.94 -9.94 -6.60
C GLN A 68 -14.55 -10.31 -7.15
N HIS A 69 -14.08 -9.62 -8.18
CA HIS A 69 -12.77 -9.89 -8.77
C HIS A 69 -11.63 -9.21 -8.00
N PHE A 70 -11.86 -7.97 -7.51
CA PHE A 70 -10.82 -7.14 -6.90
C PHE A 70 -10.85 -7.07 -5.37
N CYS A 71 -11.96 -7.46 -4.72
CA CYS A 71 -12.10 -7.40 -3.27
C CYS A 71 -12.23 -8.80 -2.67
N GLY A 72 -11.45 -9.09 -1.61
CA GLY A 72 -11.51 -10.37 -0.89
C GLY A 72 -12.81 -10.60 -0.10
N GLY A 73 -13.58 -9.53 0.13
CA GLY A 73 -14.84 -9.49 0.87
C GLY A 73 -15.23 -8.04 1.22
N GLU A 74 -16.48 -7.80 1.61
CA GLU A 74 -16.92 -6.49 2.13
C GLU A 74 -16.63 -6.32 3.63
N THR A 75 -16.40 -7.43 4.32
CA THR A 75 -16.06 -7.46 5.74
C THR A 75 -14.90 -8.41 5.99
N ILE A 76 -14.19 -8.21 7.10
CA ILE A 76 -13.12 -9.12 7.54
C ILE A 76 -13.64 -10.57 7.62
N ALA A 77 -14.87 -10.77 8.11
CA ALA A 77 -15.48 -12.09 8.20
C ALA A 77 -15.67 -12.75 6.82
N GLN A 78 -16.07 -11.98 5.80
CA GLN A 78 -16.20 -12.49 4.43
C GLN A 78 -14.84 -12.82 3.79
N CYS A 79 -13.78 -12.11 4.16
CA CYS A 79 -12.43 -12.39 3.69
C CYS A 79 -11.87 -13.73 4.22
N ARG A 80 -12.42 -14.29 5.32
CA ARG A 80 -11.88 -15.47 6.00
C ARG A 80 -11.78 -16.70 5.09
N GLU A 81 -12.79 -16.93 4.24
CA GLU A 81 -12.76 -18.06 3.30
C GLU A 81 -11.59 -17.92 2.31
N THR A 82 -11.41 -16.72 1.75
CA THR A 82 -10.31 -16.39 0.83
C THR A 82 -8.95 -16.53 1.52
N ILE A 83 -8.81 -15.99 2.73
CA ILE A 83 -7.58 -16.10 3.55
C ILE A 83 -7.20 -17.56 3.77
N GLN A 84 -8.15 -18.40 4.19
CA GLN A 84 -7.90 -19.82 4.42
C GLN A 84 -7.56 -20.58 3.14
N LYS A 85 -8.25 -20.26 2.04
CA LYS A 85 -8.00 -20.87 0.73
C LYS A 85 -6.58 -20.56 0.24
N LEU A 86 -6.13 -19.32 0.35
CA LEU A 86 -4.78 -18.89 -0.01
C LEU A 86 -3.74 -19.45 0.96
N GLY A 87 -4.04 -19.43 2.27
CA GLY A 87 -3.18 -19.96 3.33
C GLY A 87 -2.86 -21.47 3.17
N LYS A 88 -3.83 -22.27 2.69
CA LYS A 88 -3.59 -23.70 2.34
C LYS A 88 -2.53 -23.89 1.24
N LYS A 89 -2.22 -22.84 0.47
CA LYS A 89 -1.19 -22.82 -0.57
C LYS A 89 0.07 -22.06 -0.14
N GLY A 90 0.18 -21.69 1.14
CA GLY A 90 1.31 -20.92 1.66
C GLY A 90 1.28 -19.43 1.28
N VAL A 91 0.17 -18.94 0.74
CA VAL A 91 0.01 -17.54 0.34
C VAL A 91 -0.60 -16.75 1.49
N GLY A 92 0.15 -15.81 2.04
CA GLY A 92 -0.33 -14.85 3.03
C GLY A 92 -1.22 -13.76 2.39
N THR A 93 -2.09 -13.16 3.20
CA THR A 93 -3.02 -12.11 2.79
C THR A 93 -2.75 -10.84 3.59
N ILE A 94 -2.89 -9.69 2.95
CA ILE A 94 -2.88 -8.39 3.63
C ILE A 94 -4.32 -7.88 3.63
N LEU A 95 -4.87 -7.59 4.82
CA LEU A 95 -6.18 -6.97 4.95
C LEU A 95 -6.05 -5.46 4.77
N ASP A 96 -6.24 -4.99 3.54
CA ASP A 96 -6.22 -3.57 3.21
C ASP A 96 -7.62 -2.95 3.36
N TYR A 97 -7.79 -2.14 4.41
CA TYR A 97 -9.00 -1.33 4.57
C TYR A 97 -8.86 -0.06 3.72
N SER A 98 -9.38 -0.13 2.49
CA SER A 98 -9.25 0.87 1.44
C SER A 98 -10.04 2.16 1.72
N VAL A 99 -9.54 2.99 2.64
CA VAL A 99 -10.03 4.36 2.89
C VAL A 99 -8.91 5.37 2.70
N GLU A 100 -9.16 6.35 1.83
CA GLU A 100 -8.28 7.48 1.52
C GLU A 100 -9.08 8.78 1.48
N GLY A 101 -8.41 9.92 1.68
CA GLY A 101 -8.98 11.26 1.45
C GLY A 101 -10.22 11.61 2.30
N LYS A 102 -10.27 11.17 3.56
CA LYS A 102 -11.32 11.61 4.50
C LYS A 102 -10.98 13.00 5.04
N GLU A 103 -12.00 13.77 5.42
CA GLU A 103 -11.79 15.17 5.83
C GLU A 103 -12.29 15.51 7.24
N SER A 104 -12.91 14.57 7.96
CA SER A 104 -13.48 14.83 9.29
C SER A 104 -12.82 13.97 10.37
N GLU A 105 -12.65 14.53 11.57
CA GLU A 105 -12.10 13.85 12.74
C GLU A 105 -12.84 12.54 13.08
N SER A 106 -14.18 12.54 13.04
CA SER A 106 -14.98 11.35 13.30
C SER A 106 -14.74 10.24 12.26
N ALA A 107 -14.52 10.60 11.00
CA ALA A 107 -14.14 9.64 9.96
C ALA A 107 -12.74 9.07 10.19
N PHE A 108 -11.78 9.88 10.63
CA PHE A 108 -10.44 9.40 10.99
C PHE A 108 -10.48 8.47 12.20
N ASP A 109 -11.28 8.78 13.22
CA ASP A 109 -11.46 7.93 14.40
C ASP A 109 -12.13 6.60 14.03
N HIS A 110 -13.14 6.64 13.17
CA HIS A 110 -13.75 5.43 12.63
C HIS A 110 -12.74 4.60 11.82
N THR A 111 -11.93 5.23 10.96
CA THR A 111 -10.85 4.53 10.23
C THR A 111 -9.86 3.89 11.19
N LEU A 112 -9.44 4.58 12.25
CA LEU A 112 -8.56 4.00 13.27
C LEU A 112 -9.17 2.73 13.87
N GLN A 113 -10.45 2.74 14.27
CA GLN A 113 -11.10 1.54 14.82
C GLN A 113 -11.05 0.37 13.84
N ARG A 114 -11.35 0.62 12.56
CA ARG A 114 -11.28 -0.43 11.52
C ARG A 114 -9.87 -0.97 11.32
N LEU A 115 -8.85 -0.12 11.42
CA LEU A 115 -7.44 -0.54 11.32
C LEU A 115 -6.98 -1.30 12.57
N LEU A 116 -7.49 -0.97 13.76
CA LEU A 116 -7.25 -1.77 14.96
C LEU A 116 -7.85 -3.17 14.82
N ASP A 117 -9.07 -3.28 14.26
CA ASP A 117 -9.72 -4.57 13.98
C ASP A 117 -8.89 -5.42 12.98
N THR A 118 -8.25 -4.81 11.98
CA THR A 118 -7.39 -5.56 11.03
C THR A 118 -6.12 -6.05 11.70
N VAL A 119 -5.49 -5.26 12.57
CA VAL A 119 -4.33 -5.69 13.36
C VAL A 119 -4.71 -6.82 14.32
N GLU A 120 -5.85 -6.71 15.01
CA GLU A 120 -6.33 -7.75 15.90
C GLU A 120 -6.65 -9.05 15.16
N THR A 121 -7.24 -8.96 13.97
CA THR A 121 -7.49 -10.13 13.12
C THR A 121 -6.18 -10.77 12.66
N ALA A 122 -5.15 -9.98 12.38
CA ALA A 122 -3.84 -10.47 11.98
C ALA A 122 -3.04 -11.11 13.13
N ALA A 123 -3.31 -10.70 14.37
CA ALA A 123 -2.59 -11.16 15.54
C ALA A 123 -2.70 -12.69 15.71
N GLY A 124 -1.58 -13.39 15.62
CA GLY A 124 -1.52 -14.84 15.74
C GLY A 124 -2.00 -15.64 14.51
N ASP A 125 -2.55 -15.00 13.47
CA ASP A 125 -2.89 -15.67 12.22
C ASP A 125 -1.72 -15.59 11.22
N LYS A 126 -1.02 -16.72 11.06
CA LYS A 126 0.09 -16.84 10.10
C LYS A 126 -0.30 -16.54 8.64
N ASN A 127 -1.59 -16.62 8.30
CA ASN A 127 -2.08 -16.32 6.96
C ASN A 127 -2.29 -14.82 6.73
N ILE A 128 -2.16 -13.99 7.77
CA ILE A 128 -2.28 -12.53 7.69
C ILE A 128 -0.99 -11.88 8.22
N PRO A 129 0.12 -11.98 7.47
CA PRO A 129 1.46 -11.63 7.97
C PRO A 129 1.69 -10.13 8.21
N PHE A 130 0.84 -9.26 7.67
CA PHE A 130 0.96 -7.81 7.72
C PHE A 130 -0.40 -7.12 7.82
N ALA A 131 -0.40 -5.97 8.49
CA ALA A 131 -1.41 -4.92 8.34
C ALA A 131 -0.87 -3.81 7.40
N VAL A 132 -1.78 -3.01 6.85
CA VAL A 132 -1.45 -1.87 5.99
C VAL A 132 -2.45 -0.74 6.22
N PHE A 133 -2.01 0.50 6.06
CA PHE A 133 -2.87 1.67 6.07
C PHE A 133 -2.27 2.81 5.25
N LYS A 134 -3.14 3.76 4.88
CA LYS A 134 -2.77 5.05 4.26
C LYS A 134 -2.88 6.16 5.30
N VAL A 135 -1.92 7.09 5.31
CA VAL A 135 -1.89 8.17 6.30
C VAL A 135 -3.04 9.14 6.06
N THR A 136 -3.45 9.35 4.80
CA THR A 136 -4.65 10.15 4.46
C THR A 136 -5.97 9.54 4.97
N GLY A 137 -5.95 8.28 5.42
CA GLY A 137 -7.06 7.65 6.14
C GLY A 137 -7.17 8.09 7.61
N LEU A 138 -6.13 8.72 8.16
CA LEU A 138 -6.03 9.14 9.57
C LEU A 138 -5.70 10.63 9.76
N ALA A 139 -5.39 11.35 8.68
CA ALA A 139 -5.04 12.76 8.66
C ALA A 139 -5.52 13.42 7.36
N GLY A 140 -5.84 14.72 7.42
CA GLY A 140 -6.27 15.47 6.23
C GLY A 140 -5.10 15.79 5.30
N THR A 141 -5.29 15.62 3.99
CA THR A 141 -4.25 15.84 2.97
C THR A 141 -3.68 17.26 3.00
N VAL A 142 -4.54 18.29 3.12
CA VAL A 142 -4.10 19.70 3.21
C VAL A 142 -3.17 19.93 4.40
N LEU A 143 -3.45 19.30 5.54
CA LEU A 143 -2.60 19.38 6.71
C LEU A 143 -1.23 18.71 6.47
N LEU A 144 -1.22 17.54 5.81
CA LEU A 144 0.00 16.83 5.46
C LEU A 144 0.86 17.62 4.47
N GLU A 145 0.25 18.27 3.48
CA GLU A 145 0.92 19.17 2.53
C GLU A 145 1.62 20.33 3.24
N LYS A 146 0.88 21.05 4.09
CA LYS A 146 1.44 22.14 4.91
C LYS A 146 2.57 21.65 5.80
N PHE A 147 2.37 20.50 6.45
CA PHE A 147 3.40 19.89 7.29
C PHE A 147 4.64 19.55 6.45
N GLN A 148 4.49 18.94 5.27
CA GLN A 148 5.60 18.62 4.37
C GLN A 148 6.41 19.86 4.00
N ARG A 149 5.72 20.94 3.61
CA ARG A 149 6.30 22.24 3.22
C ARG A 149 6.86 23.04 4.40
N GLN A 150 6.69 22.56 5.63
CA GLN A 150 7.09 23.24 6.87
C GLN A 150 6.45 24.63 7.00
N GLU A 151 5.21 24.78 6.51
CA GLU A 151 4.44 26.00 6.67
C GLU A 151 4.04 26.20 8.14
N ALA A 152 3.82 27.46 8.53
CA ALA A 152 3.32 27.77 9.87
C ALA A 152 1.88 27.26 10.02
N LEU A 153 1.69 26.28 10.92
CA LEU A 153 0.37 25.74 11.25
C LEU A 153 -0.39 26.67 12.21
N LEU A 154 -1.66 26.90 11.94
CA LEU A 154 -2.60 27.54 12.86
C LEU A 154 -2.78 26.69 14.13
N PRO A 155 -3.25 27.26 15.26
CA PRO A 155 -3.49 26.51 16.49
C PRO A 155 -4.36 25.26 16.29
N ALA A 156 -5.47 25.40 15.53
CA ALA A 156 -6.34 24.27 15.21
C ALA A 156 -5.64 23.18 14.36
N GLU A 157 -4.77 23.57 13.42
CA GLU A 157 -4.00 22.65 12.58
C GLU A 157 -2.93 21.91 13.39
N LYS A 158 -2.31 22.58 14.38
CA LYS A 158 -1.40 21.92 15.34
C LYS A 158 -2.13 20.86 16.15
N GLU A 159 -3.34 21.15 16.62
CA GLU A 159 -4.16 20.16 17.32
C GLU A 159 -4.59 19.01 16.41
N GLN A 160 -4.97 19.28 15.16
CA GLN A 160 -5.26 18.24 14.16
C GLN A 160 -4.05 17.33 13.92
N LEU A 161 -2.85 17.91 13.79
CA LEU A 161 -1.61 17.14 13.61
C LEU A 161 -1.29 16.30 14.85
N ALA A 162 -1.51 16.85 16.06
CA ALA A 162 -1.35 16.11 17.31
C ALA A 162 -2.32 14.92 17.41
N ARG A 163 -3.58 15.09 16.98
CA ARG A 163 -4.56 14.00 16.91
C ARG A 163 -4.16 12.94 15.88
N ALA A 164 -3.73 13.35 14.69
CA ALA A 164 -3.21 12.44 13.66
C ALA A 164 -2.04 11.60 14.18
N ARG A 165 -1.03 12.24 14.80
CA ARG A 165 0.10 11.56 15.44
C ARG A 165 -0.36 10.57 16.51
N ARG A 166 -1.34 10.95 17.34
CA ARG A 166 -1.90 10.05 18.37
C ARG A 166 -2.57 8.82 17.74
N ARG A 167 -3.35 8.97 16.67
CA ARG A 167 -3.98 7.84 15.97
C ARG A 167 -2.94 6.88 15.40
N ILE A 168 -1.94 7.43 14.71
CA ILE A 168 -0.84 6.64 14.12
C ILE A 168 -0.05 5.92 15.21
N HIS A 169 0.27 6.58 16.31
CA HIS A 169 0.95 5.97 17.45
C HIS A 169 0.14 4.82 18.04
N LEU A 170 -1.15 5.01 18.32
CA LEU A 170 -2.01 3.95 18.86
C LEU A 170 -2.07 2.72 17.94
N LEU A 171 -2.16 2.94 16.63
CA LEU A 171 -2.16 1.86 15.64
C LEU A 171 -0.81 1.11 15.62
N CYS A 172 0.31 1.83 15.56
CA CYS A 172 1.65 1.22 15.54
C CYS A 172 1.97 0.52 16.84
N GLN A 173 1.54 1.08 17.99
CA GLN A 173 1.66 0.46 19.29
C GLN A 173 0.91 -0.87 19.34
N LYS A 174 -0.36 -0.89 18.91
CA LYS A 174 -1.16 -2.12 18.86
C LYS A 174 -0.50 -3.18 17.96
N ALA A 175 0.05 -2.77 16.81
CA ALA A 175 0.78 -3.66 15.91
C ALA A 175 2.04 -4.25 16.56
N TYR A 176 2.84 -3.42 17.23
CA TYR A 176 4.02 -3.82 18.00
C TYR A 176 3.68 -4.81 19.12
N GLU A 177 2.70 -4.48 19.98
CA GLU A 177 2.26 -5.32 21.09
C GLU A 177 1.69 -6.66 20.61
N SER A 178 1.05 -6.67 19.44
CA SER A 178 0.48 -7.89 18.85
C SER A 178 1.48 -8.68 17.99
N GLY A 179 2.72 -8.18 17.83
CA GLY A 179 3.74 -8.78 16.96
C GLY A 179 3.39 -8.76 15.46
N VAL A 180 2.44 -7.91 15.05
CA VAL A 180 1.99 -7.77 13.66
C VAL A 180 2.83 -6.69 12.99
N ARG A 181 3.39 -7.00 11.82
CA ARG A 181 4.12 -6.02 11.00
C ARG A 181 3.12 -5.11 10.27
N ILE A 182 3.43 -3.83 10.15
CA ILE A 182 2.53 -2.84 9.58
C ILE A 182 3.20 -1.99 8.51
N PHE A 183 2.54 -1.85 7.37
CA PHE A 183 2.95 -0.99 6.26
C PHE A 183 2.28 0.38 6.35
N PHE A 184 3.10 1.43 6.26
CA PHE A 184 2.66 2.75 5.80
C PHE A 184 2.70 2.70 4.27
N ASP A 185 1.53 2.76 3.63
CA ASP A 185 1.49 2.87 2.17
C ASP A 185 2.02 4.24 1.73
N ALA A 186 2.73 4.22 0.61
CA ALA A 186 3.17 5.44 -0.04
C ALA A 186 2.02 6.02 -0.87
N GLU A 187 1.89 7.33 -0.83
CA GLU A 187 0.85 8.10 -1.51
C GLU A 187 1.55 9.08 -2.47
N GLU A 188 0.97 10.25 -2.75
CA GLU A 188 1.53 11.20 -3.71
C GLU A 188 2.73 12.00 -3.16
N SER A 189 3.61 12.44 -4.06
CA SER A 189 4.89 13.06 -3.72
C SER A 189 4.80 14.32 -2.87
N TRP A 190 3.71 15.09 -2.99
CA TRP A 190 3.47 16.33 -2.23
C TRP A 190 3.05 16.10 -0.78
N ILE A 191 2.75 14.86 -0.39
CA ILE A 191 2.53 14.45 1.02
C ILE A 191 3.49 13.37 1.50
N GLN A 192 4.20 12.67 0.60
CA GLN A 192 5.06 11.54 0.95
C GLN A 192 6.14 11.87 1.99
N GLY A 193 6.71 13.08 1.97
CA GLY A 193 7.66 13.53 2.98
C GLY A 193 7.05 13.69 4.37
N ALA A 194 5.78 14.08 4.48
CA ALA A 194 5.05 14.06 5.75
C ALA A 194 4.82 12.64 6.25
N ILE A 195 4.42 11.73 5.35
CA ILE A 195 4.23 10.30 5.62
C ILE A 195 5.54 9.66 6.11
N ASP A 196 6.63 9.88 5.39
CA ASP A 196 7.97 9.39 5.72
C ASP A 196 8.37 9.80 7.14
N ARG A 197 8.21 11.08 7.50
CA ARG A 197 8.56 11.58 8.83
C ARG A 197 7.74 10.91 9.93
N LEU A 198 6.42 10.80 9.75
CA LEU A 198 5.54 10.12 10.70
C LEU A 198 5.90 8.63 10.83
N CYS A 199 6.26 7.98 9.73
CA CYS A 199 6.70 6.59 9.72
C CYS A 199 8.03 6.40 10.46
N TYR A 200 9.02 7.25 10.21
CA TYR A 200 10.33 7.19 10.88
C TYR A 200 10.23 7.48 12.38
N GLU A 201 9.35 8.40 12.80
CA GLU A 201 9.01 8.60 14.22
C GLU A 201 8.53 7.28 14.86
N MET A 202 7.69 6.51 14.17
CA MET A 202 7.19 5.21 14.67
C MET A 202 8.24 4.11 14.61
N MET A 203 9.09 4.05 13.57
CA MET A 203 10.21 3.10 13.53
C MET A 203 11.20 3.35 14.67
N ALA A 204 11.49 4.62 14.97
CA ALA A 204 12.38 4.98 16.06
C ALA A 204 11.85 4.49 17.41
N LEU A 205 10.53 4.37 17.59
CA LEU A 205 9.92 3.82 18.80
C LEU A 205 9.83 2.28 18.79
N PHE A 206 9.37 1.69 17.69
CA PHE A 206 8.91 0.29 17.66
C PHE A 206 9.84 -0.69 16.92
N ASN A 207 10.86 -0.21 16.19
CA ASN A 207 11.79 -1.07 15.44
C ASN A 207 13.15 -1.25 16.15
N LYS A 208 13.17 -1.38 17.48
CA LYS A 208 14.44 -1.49 18.22
C LYS A 208 15.14 -2.83 18.04
N GLU A 209 14.39 -3.93 18.13
CA GLU A 209 14.95 -5.29 18.05
C GLU A 209 14.76 -5.93 16.68
N LYS A 210 13.67 -5.58 16.00
CA LYS A 210 13.30 -6.06 14.66
C LYS A 210 12.36 -5.05 14.00
N ALA A 211 12.21 -5.11 12.69
CA ALA A 211 11.27 -4.25 11.98
C ALA A 211 9.81 -4.72 12.19
N ILE A 212 9.00 -3.86 12.82
CA ILE A 212 7.55 -3.96 12.94
C ILE A 212 6.87 -2.97 12.00
N VAL A 213 7.35 -1.72 11.98
CA VAL A 213 6.85 -0.64 11.14
C VAL A 213 7.67 -0.57 9.85
N TYR A 214 6.99 -0.47 8.71
CA TYR A 214 7.61 -0.45 7.38
C TYR A 214 7.13 0.78 6.61
N ASN A 215 8.07 1.52 6.03
CA ASN A 215 7.77 2.58 5.06
C ASN A 215 7.72 1.99 3.65
N THR A 216 6.92 2.58 2.76
CA THR A 216 6.88 2.19 1.35
C THR A 216 7.70 3.16 0.50
N PHE A 217 8.63 2.63 -0.29
CA PHE A 217 9.52 3.41 -1.16
C PHE A 217 9.14 3.16 -2.62
N GLN A 218 8.78 4.22 -3.35
CA GLN A 218 8.32 4.16 -4.75
C GLN A 218 9.46 4.51 -5.72
N PHE A 219 10.08 3.49 -6.32
CA PHE A 219 11.28 3.64 -7.18
C PHE A 219 11.02 4.14 -8.60
N TYR A 220 9.78 4.46 -8.95
CA TYR A 220 9.47 5.24 -10.15
C TYR A 220 9.92 6.69 -10.06
N ARG A 221 10.18 7.20 -8.85
CA ARG A 221 10.61 8.56 -8.58
C ARG A 221 12.13 8.65 -8.61
N ARG A 222 12.64 9.68 -9.28
CA ARG A 222 14.08 9.90 -9.49
C ARG A 222 14.86 10.09 -8.20
N ASP A 223 14.23 10.62 -7.16
CA ASP A 223 14.86 10.91 -5.86
C ASP A 223 14.81 9.73 -4.88
N MET A 224 14.07 8.66 -5.19
CA MET A 224 13.78 7.60 -4.22
C MET A 224 15.02 6.80 -3.82
N SER A 225 15.94 6.54 -4.75
CA SER A 225 17.18 5.82 -4.47
C SER A 225 18.03 6.51 -3.40
N ASP A 226 18.15 7.84 -3.48
CA ASP A 226 18.91 8.63 -2.52
C ASP A 226 18.19 8.69 -1.16
N ARG A 227 16.87 8.95 -1.18
CA ARG A 227 16.05 8.96 0.04
C ARG A 227 16.07 7.62 0.77
N TYR A 228 16.08 6.50 0.04
CA TYR A 228 16.15 5.17 0.63
C TYR A 228 17.49 4.93 1.33
N LYS A 229 18.60 5.29 0.68
CA LYS A 229 19.95 5.21 1.28
C LYS A 229 20.07 6.14 2.49
N GLU A 230 19.50 7.35 2.44
CA GLU A 230 19.46 8.28 3.56
C GLU A 230 18.64 7.73 4.74
N ALA A 231 17.48 7.13 4.47
CA ALA A 231 16.65 6.50 5.50
C ALA A 231 17.39 5.35 6.20
N PHE A 232 18.17 4.56 5.46
CA PHE A 232 19.04 3.53 6.03
C PHE A 232 20.11 4.11 6.96
N THR A 233 20.81 5.15 6.54
CA THR A 233 21.83 5.82 7.36
C THR A 233 21.22 6.36 8.64
N LYS A 234 20.11 7.10 8.55
CA LYS A 234 19.40 7.67 9.71
C LYS A 234 18.88 6.59 10.67
N ALA A 235 18.43 5.45 10.14
CA ALA A 235 18.04 4.30 10.96
C ALA A 235 19.20 3.74 11.77
N GLY A 236 20.40 3.65 11.16
CA GLY A 236 21.63 3.29 11.84
C GLY A 236 21.99 4.26 12.96
N GLU A 237 22.01 5.56 12.67
CA GLU A 237 22.32 6.63 13.64
C GLU A 237 21.35 6.67 14.81
N SER A 238 20.06 6.43 14.54
CA SER A 238 18.99 6.45 15.55
C SER A 238 18.78 5.09 16.25
N GLY A 239 19.58 4.08 15.92
CA GLY A 239 19.56 2.77 16.57
C GLY A 239 18.27 1.98 16.35
N TYR A 240 17.66 2.02 15.16
CA TYR A 240 16.50 1.19 14.81
C TYR A 240 16.70 0.41 13.50
N PHE A 241 15.92 -0.65 13.29
CA PHE A 241 15.90 -1.44 12.07
C PHE A 241 15.01 -0.76 11.02
N LEU A 242 15.52 -0.59 9.80
CA LEU A 242 14.72 -0.04 8.70
C LEU A 242 13.76 -1.11 8.19
N GLY A 243 12.46 -0.85 8.30
CA GLY A 243 11.44 -1.63 7.60
C GLY A 243 11.12 -0.99 6.26
N ALA A 244 11.34 -1.69 5.15
CA ALA A 244 11.16 -1.14 3.81
C ALA A 244 10.29 -2.04 2.91
N LYS A 245 9.17 -1.50 2.43
CA LYS A 245 8.38 -2.07 1.34
C LYS A 245 8.82 -1.39 0.05
N LEU A 246 9.50 -2.11 -0.83
CA LEU A 246 9.99 -1.57 -2.09
C LEU A 246 8.92 -1.79 -3.17
N VAL A 247 8.51 -0.74 -3.87
CA VAL A 247 7.56 -0.80 -5.00
C VAL A 247 8.06 0.07 -6.16
N ARG A 248 7.48 -0.09 -7.35
CA ARG A 248 7.69 0.87 -8.44
C ARG A 248 6.94 2.17 -8.14
N GLY A 249 5.61 2.13 -8.14
CA GLY A 249 4.76 3.29 -7.87
C GLY A 249 3.36 3.08 -8.46
N ALA A 250 2.38 3.87 -8.04
CA ALA A 250 0.98 3.74 -8.45
C ALA A 250 0.35 5.04 -8.98
N TYR A 251 1.08 6.17 -8.95
CA TYR A 251 0.54 7.51 -9.22
C TYR A 251 1.18 8.19 -10.45
N LEU A 252 1.74 7.42 -11.40
CA LEU A 252 2.57 7.92 -12.52
C LEU A 252 1.93 9.09 -13.26
N GLU A 253 0.69 8.90 -13.72
CA GLU A 253 -0.04 9.89 -14.52
C GLU A 253 -0.36 11.13 -13.69
N LYS A 254 -0.73 10.93 -12.42
CA LYS A 254 -1.09 12.01 -11.51
C LYS A 254 0.11 12.90 -11.19
N GLU A 255 1.27 12.31 -10.96
CA GLU A 255 2.54 13.02 -10.71
C GLU A 255 2.95 13.85 -11.92
N ARG A 256 2.84 13.30 -13.13
CA ARG A 256 3.15 14.02 -14.38
C ARG A 256 2.21 15.19 -14.64
N LEU A 257 0.90 14.97 -14.46
CA LEU A 257 -0.10 16.04 -14.58
C LEU A 257 0.18 17.16 -13.57
N GLN A 258 0.47 16.80 -12.32
CA GLN A 258 0.81 17.78 -11.29
C GLN A 258 2.05 18.61 -11.66
N ALA A 259 3.09 17.96 -12.20
CA ALA A 259 4.33 18.59 -12.64
C ALA A 259 4.11 19.56 -13.81
N GLU A 260 3.27 19.17 -14.78
CA GLU A 260 2.88 20.01 -15.91
C GLU A 260 2.07 21.23 -15.45
N GLU A 261 1.02 21.03 -14.65
CA GLU A 261 0.14 22.09 -14.15
C GLU A 261 0.88 23.13 -13.30
N HIS A 262 1.87 22.71 -12.51
CA HIS A 262 2.63 23.57 -11.61
C HIS A 262 4.03 23.93 -12.16
N GLN A 263 4.33 23.55 -13.40
CA GLN A 263 5.56 23.89 -14.12
C GLN A 263 6.86 23.53 -13.39
N TYR A 264 6.90 22.37 -12.73
CA TYR A 264 8.12 21.82 -12.13
C TYR A 264 8.58 20.56 -12.88
N PRO A 265 9.85 20.14 -12.74
CA PRO A 265 10.37 18.98 -13.46
C PRO A 265 9.64 17.67 -13.10
N ASP A 266 9.28 16.85 -14.10
CA ASP A 266 8.63 15.53 -13.91
C ASP A 266 9.39 14.69 -12.87
N PRO A 267 8.83 14.36 -11.71
CA PRO A 267 9.55 13.66 -10.65
C PRO A 267 9.83 12.18 -10.99
N ILE A 268 9.23 11.66 -12.06
CA ILE A 268 9.28 10.26 -12.46
C ILE A 268 10.45 9.99 -13.41
N HIS A 269 10.98 8.76 -13.38
CA HIS A 269 11.98 8.33 -14.35
C HIS A 269 11.45 8.43 -15.79
N ALA A 270 12.36 8.72 -16.72
CA ALA A 270 12.02 8.89 -18.14
C ALA A 270 11.52 7.61 -18.82
N SER A 271 11.90 6.43 -18.29
CA SER A 271 11.49 5.14 -18.85
C SER A 271 11.19 4.09 -17.77
N LYS A 272 10.50 3.02 -18.18
CA LYS A 272 10.22 1.86 -17.32
C LYS A 272 11.54 1.18 -16.91
N GLU A 273 12.48 1.04 -17.82
CA GLU A 273 13.78 0.40 -17.59
C GLU A 273 14.59 1.15 -16.53
N ALA A 274 14.51 2.49 -16.52
CA ALA A 274 15.14 3.31 -15.48
C ALA A 274 14.49 3.06 -14.09
N THR A 275 13.15 2.94 -14.04
CA THR A 275 12.42 2.57 -12.82
C THR A 275 12.81 1.15 -12.34
N ASP A 276 12.90 0.19 -13.27
CA ASP A 276 13.31 -1.18 -12.98
C ASP A 276 14.74 -1.25 -12.44
N SER A 277 15.66 -0.49 -13.05
CA SER A 277 17.04 -0.40 -12.59
C SER A 277 17.12 0.16 -11.16
N ALA A 278 16.40 1.23 -10.87
CA ALA A 278 16.36 1.83 -9.53
C ALA A 278 15.78 0.86 -8.48
N TYR A 279 14.68 0.17 -8.83
CA TYR A 279 14.08 -0.86 -7.98
C TYR A 279 15.07 -2.00 -7.68
N ASN A 280 15.65 -2.58 -8.75
CA ASN A 280 16.56 -3.73 -8.63
C ASN A 280 17.84 -3.36 -7.86
N GLU A 281 18.37 -2.14 -8.01
CA GLU A 281 19.48 -1.64 -7.20
C GLU A 281 19.10 -1.57 -5.71
N ALA A 282 17.90 -1.08 -5.38
CA ALA A 282 17.43 -1.03 -4.00
C ALA A 282 17.25 -2.41 -3.38
N VAL A 283 16.79 -3.41 -4.15
CA VAL A 283 16.76 -4.82 -3.71
C VAL A 283 18.16 -5.30 -3.34
N ARG A 284 19.15 -5.14 -4.25
CA ARG A 284 20.54 -5.55 -4.00
C ARG A 284 21.14 -4.83 -2.79
N PHE A 285 20.92 -3.52 -2.67
CA PHE A 285 21.34 -2.74 -1.53
C PHE A 285 20.77 -3.30 -0.22
N SER A 286 19.48 -3.64 -0.22
CA SER A 286 18.80 -4.17 0.96
C SER A 286 19.33 -5.53 1.38
N LEU A 287 19.56 -6.43 0.42
CA LEU A 287 20.15 -7.75 0.68
C LEU A 287 21.56 -7.63 1.26
N ALA A 288 22.36 -6.68 0.77
CA ALA A 288 23.70 -6.39 1.32
C ALA A 288 23.65 -5.82 2.75
N LYS A 289 22.49 -5.31 3.19
CA LYS A 289 22.26 -4.70 4.51
C LYS A 289 21.21 -5.45 5.34
N ILE A 290 20.96 -6.73 5.05
CA ILE A 290 19.86 -7.52 5.64
C ILE A 290 19.94 -7.66 7.17
N SER A 291 21.12 -7.45 7.76
CA SER A 291 21.29 -7.42 9.22
C SER A 291 20.67 -6.20 9.90
N ARG A 292 20.32 -5.16 9.14
CA ARG A 292 19.77 -3.89 9.64
C ARG A 292 18.53 -3.42 8.87
N VAL A 293 18.18 -4.08 7.77
CA VAL A 293 17.01 -3.80 6.94
C VAL A 293 16.12 -5.03 6.86
N ALA A 294 14.84 -4.87 7.10
CA ALA A 294 13.83 -5.86 6.73
C ALA A 294 13.08 -5.37 5.49
N ILE A 295 12.93 -6.24 4.50
CA ILE A 295 12.32 -5.87 3.22
C ILE A 295 11.06 -6.66 2.89
N CYS A 296 10.13 -5.98 2.22
CA CYS A 296 9.02 -6.56 1.48
C CYS A 296 9.14 -6.09 0.02
N LEU A 297 9.17 -7.02 -0.93
CA LEU A 297 9.30 -6.72 -2.35
C LEU A 297 7.91 -6.72 -3.00
N GLY A 298 7.38 -5.54 -3.30
CA GLY A 298 6.13 -5.39 -4.05
C GLY A 298 6.38 -5.31 -5.55
N THR A 299 6.35 -6.45 -6.23
CA THR A 299 6.52 -6.56 -7.68
C THR A 299 5.71 -7.72 -8.25
N HIS A 300 5.24 -7.58 -9.49
CA HIS A 300 4.73 -8.67 -10.33
C HIS A 300 5.64 -8.94 -11.53
N ASN A 301 6.78 -8.26 -11.63
CA ASN A 301 7.80 -8.51 -12.65
C ASN A 301 8.70 -9.64 -12.16
N GLU A 302 8.74 -10.73 -12.91
CA GLU A 302 9.53 -11.93 -12.59
C GLU A 302 11.05 -11.67 -12.60
N GLU A 303 11.54 -10.77 -13.45
CA GLU A 303 12.97 -10.46 -13.54
C GLU A 303 13.53 -9.71 -12.32
N SER A 304 12.65 -9.10 -11.50
CA SER A 304 12.99 -8.25 -10.35
C SER A 304 13.25 -9.07 -9.08
#